data_AF-A0A941PNA0-F1
#
_entry.id   AF-A0A941PNA0-F1
#
_cell.length_a   1.000
_cell.length_b   1.000
_cell.length_c   1.000
_cell.angle_alpha   90.00
_cell.angle_beta   90.00
_cell.angle_gamma   90.00
#
_symmetry.space_group_name_H-M   'P 1'
#
loop_
_entity.id
_entity.type
_entity.pdbx_description
1 polymer ?
#
loop_
_entity_poly.entity_id
_entity_poly.type
_entity_poly.pdbx_seq_one_letter_code
_entity_poly.pdbx_strand_id
1 'polypeptide(L)'
;SLDEIRTLLRWQAEPGADCGAVNALVDEHIRHIATRIRELRALERQLKVLRAQCRQASDTAHCGILAGLSHADAPPVGAAPPHQHIAGPHGRH
;
A
#
# COMPACT_ATOMS: atom_id res chain seq x y z
N SER A 1 4.94 1.50 14.19
CA SER A 1 4.20 1.34 15.46
C SER A 1 4.99 1.96 16.61
N LEU A 2 4.34 2.40 17.70
CA LEU A 2 5.02 2.87 18.92
C LEU A 2 5.90 1.78 19.55
N ASP A 3 5.54 0.51 19.38
CA ASP A 3 6.31 -0.61 19.94
C ASP A 3 7.62 -0.86 19.18
N GLU A 4 7.67 -0.55 17.87
CA GLU A 4 8.91 -0.57 17.10
C GLU A 4 9.88 0.52 17.59
N ILE A 5 9.37 1.75 17.79
CA ILE A 5 10.18 2.87 18.28
C ILE A 5 10.71 2.59 19.69
N ARG A 6 9.88 2.08 20.60
CA ARG A 6 10.29 1.69 21.97
C ARG A 6 11.36 0.60 21.98
N THR A 7 11.27 -0.34 21.04
CA THR A 7 12.21 -1.45 20.91
C THR A 7 13.56 -0.97 20.40
N LEU A 8 13.58 -0.06 19.41
CA LEU A 8 14.79 0.61 18.94
C LEU A 8 15.45 1.48 20.03
N LEU A 9 14.67 2.21 20.83
CA LEU A 9 15.18 3.06 21.91
C LEU A 9 15.83 2.26 23.05
N ARG A 10 15.32 1.07 23.38
CA ARG A 10 15.94 0.19 24.40
C ARG A 10 17.33 -0.29 23.98
N TRP A 11 17.50 -0.68 22.73
CA TRP A 11 18.81 -1.15 22.25
C TRP A 11 19.83 -0.04 22.07
N GLN A 12 19.37 1.19 21.78
CA GLN A 12 20.26 2.35 21.80
C GLN A 12 20.86 2.59 23.19
N ALA A 13 20.18 2.18 24.26
CA ALA A 13 20.67 2.29 25.63
C ALA A 13 21.60 1.14 26.08
N GLU A 14 21.78 0.09 25.26
CA GLU A 14 22.59 -1.09 25.60
C GLU A 14 23.60 -1.45 24.48
N PRO A 15 24.77 -0.79 24.41
CA PRO A 15 25.74 -0.96 23.32
C PRO A 15 26.41 -2.34 23.24
N GLY A 16 26.30 -3.16 24.30
CA GLY A 16 26.84 -4.52 24.37
C GLY A 16 25.82 -5.62 24.10
N ALA A 17 24.56 -5.27 23.83
CA ALA A 17 23.50 -6.22 23.53
C ALA A 17 23.62 -6.78 22.11
N ASP A 18 23.10 -7.99 21.90
CA ASP A 18 22.99 -8.60 20.58
C ASP A 18 22.00 -7.83 19.69
N CYS A 19 22.40 -7.55 18.45
CA CYS A 19 21.58 -6.81 17.48
C CYS A 19 20.56 -7.69 16.73
N GLY A 20 20.51 -9.00 17.00
CA GLY A 20 19.65 -9.95 16.27
C GLY A 20 18.17 -9.56 16.29
N ALA A 21 17.68 -9.05 17.41
CA ALA A 21 16.28 -8.61 17.51
C ALA A 21 16.00 -7.28 16.77
N VAL A 22 17.00 -6.40 16.63
CA VAL A 22 16.92 -5.21 15.75
C VAL A 22 16.77 -5.67 14.31
N ASN A 23 17.62 -6.60 13.89
CA ASN A 23 17.62 -7.14 12.52
C ASN A 23 16.27 -7.78 12.21
N ALA A 24 15.74 -8.63 13.10
CA ALA A 24 14.44 -9.28 12.92
C ALA A 24 13.29 -8.27 12.77
N LEU A 25 13.30 -7.18 13.56
CA LEU A 25 12.30 -6.11 13.45
C LEU A 25 12.39 -5.38 12.11
N VAL A 26 13.61 -5.02 11.69
CA VAL A 26 13.84 -4.35 10.40
C VAL A 26 13.45 -5.26 9.23
N ASP A 27 13.81 -6.54 9.29
CA ASP A 27 13.44 -7.55 8.29
C ASP A 27 11.91 -7.68 8.17
N GLU A 28 11.18 -7.71 9.29
CA GLU A 28 9.72 -7.69 9.29
C GLU A 28 9.16 -6.48 8.54
N HIS A 29 9.71 -5.31 8.85
CA HIS A 29 9.27 -4.06 8.24
C HIS A 29 9.57 -4.02 6.73
N ILE A 30 10.75 -4.53 6.32
CA ILE A 30 11.11 -4.70 4.91
C ILE A 30 10.10 -5.62 4.21
N ARG A 31 9.72 -6.76 4.80
CA ARG A 31 8.73 -7.69 4.22
C ARG A 31 7.36 -7.03 4.05
N HIS A 32 6.91 -6.25 5.03
CA HIS A 32 5.66 -5.51 4.95
C HIS A 32 5.69 -4.45 3.84
N ILE A 33 6.74 -3.63 3.77
CA ILE A 33 6.91 -2.61 2.72
C ILE A 33 6.95 -3.28 1.34
N ALA A 34 7.72 -4.36 1.17
CA ALA A 34 7.80 -5.07 -0.10
C ALA A 34 6.44 -5.62 -0.55
N THR A 35 5.62 -6.09 0.40
CA THR A 35 4.25 -6.54 0.11
C THR A 35 3.37 -5.40 -0.35
N ARG A 36 3.41 -4.27 0.36
CA ARG A 36 2.64 -3.08 -0.04
C ARG A 36 3.06 -2.53 -1.41
N ILE A 37 4.37 -2.53 -1.72
CA ILE A 37 4.88 -2.14 -3.03
C ILE A 37 4.32 -3.05 -4.13
N ARG A 38 4.26 -4.38 -3.91
CA ARG A 38 3.69 -5.32 -4.89
C ARG A 38 2.21 -5.04 -5.15
N GLU A 39 1.43 -4.81 -4.10
CA GLU A 39 0.01 -4.45 -4.19
C GLU A 39 -0.18 -3.13 -4.94
N LEU A 40 0.57 -2.09 -4.57
CA LEU A 40 0.47 -0.77 -5.22
C LEU A 40 0.87 -0.84 -6.70
N ARG A 41 1.91 -1.61 -7.04
CA ARG A 41 2.28 -1.85 -8.44
C ARG A 41 1.19 -2.60 -9.21
N ALA A 42 0.47 -3.52 -8.57
CA ALA A 42 -0.66 -4.20 -9.19
C ALA A 42 -1.82 -3.24 -9.45
N LEU A 43 -2.18 -2.43 -8.45
CA LEU A 43 -3.20 -1.38 -8.58
C LEU A 43 -2.83 -0.36 -9.65
N GLU A 44 -1.57 0.08 -9.69
CA GLU A 44 -1.07 1.02 -10.71
C GLU A 44 -1.27 0.46 -12.13
N ARG A 45 -0.97 -0.84 -12.34
CA ARG A 45 -1.20 -1.49 -13.64
C ARG A 45 -2.68 -1.49 -14.02
N GLN A 46 -3.55 -1.81 -13.08
CA GLN A 46 -5.01 -1.80 -13.30
C GLN A 46 -5.50 -0.39 -13.65
N LEU A 47 -5.05 0.63 -12.93
CA LEU A 47 -5.41 2.03 -13.21
C LEU A 47 -4.88 2.51 -14.57
N LYS A 48 -3.67 2.09 -14.97
CA LYS A 48 -3.13 2.37 -16.31
C LYS A 48 -3.97 1.74 -17.41
N VAL A 49 -4.39 0.48 -17.23
CA VAL A 49 -5.30 -0.21 -18.16
C VAL A 49 -6.64 0.53 -18.26
N LEU A 50 -7.22 0.90 -17.12
CA LEU A 50 -8.48 1.65 -17.07
C LEU A 50 -8.34 3.01 -17.76
N ARG A 51 -7.27 3.77 -17.47
CA ARG A 51 -6.99 5.07 -18.09
C ARG A 51 -6.86 4.97 -19.61
N ALA A 52 -6.30 3.88 -20.12
CA ALA A 52 -6.14 3.66 -21.56
C ALA A 52 -7.48 3.49 -22.30
N GLN A 53 -8.58 3.17 -21.58
CA GLN A 53 -9.92 3.03 -22.16
C GLN A 53 -10.52 4.38 -22.59
N CYS A 54 -10.01 5.51 -22.09
CA CYS A 54 -10.47 6.85 -22.46
C CYS A 54 -9.34 7.65 -23.13
N ARG A 55 -9.25 7.60 -24.46
CA ARG A 55 -8.14 8.22 -25.22
C ARG A 55 -8.26 9.74 -25.35
N GLN A 56 -9.47 10.27 -25.30
CA GLN A 56 -9.77 11.70 -25.43
C GLN A 56 -10.88 12.07 -24.46
N ALA A 57 -10.92 13.34 -24.04
CA ALA A 57 -12.02 13.85 -23.23
C ALA A 57 -13.31 13.85 -24.07
N SER A 58 -14.39 13.36 -23.47
CA SER A 58 -15.73 13.34 -24.05
C SER A 58 -16.74 13.54 -22.91
N ASP A 59 -18.03 13.58 -23.24
CA ASP A 59 -19.06 13.53 -22.20
C ASP A 59 -18.97 12.23 -21.38
N THR A 60 -19.61 12.23 -20.22
CA THR A 60 -19.57 11.08 -19.30
C THR A 60 -20.26 9.84 -19.87
N ALA A 61 -21.21 10.01 -20.80
CA ALA A 61 -21.89 8.89 -21.46
C ALA A 61 -20.95 8.10 -22.38
N HIS A 62 -19.93 8.75 -22.95
CA HIS A 62 -18.91 8.14 -23.80
C HIS A 62 -17.56 7.93 -23.09
N CYS A 63 -17.50 8.12 -21.77
CA CYS A 63 -16.26 7.96 -21.01
C CYS A 63 -15.93 6.48 -20.79
N GLY A 64 -14.92 5.98 -21.53
CA GLY A 64 -14.46 4.59 -21.42
C GLY A 64 -14.01 4.18 -20.00
N ILE A 65 -13.51 5.12 -19.18
CA ILE A 65 -13.16 4.85 -17.78
C ILE A 65 -14.41 4.54 -16.95
N LEU A 66 -15.47 5.34 -17.07
CA LEU A 66 -16.71 5.14 -16.31
C LEU A 66 -17.39 3.84 -16.74
N ALA A 67 -17.41 3.54 -18.05
CA ALA A 67 -17.89 2.25 -18.55
C ALA A 67 -17.08 1.07 -17.99
N GLY A 68 -15.74 1.17 -17.95
CA GLY A 68 -14.86 0.13 -17.41
C GLY A 68 -15.05 -0.13 -15.92
N LEU A 69 -15.33 0.91 -15.12
CA LEU A 69 -15.63 0.79 -13.70
C LEU A 69 -16.97 0.09 -13.44
N SER A 70 -17.99 0.39 -14.24
CA SER A 70 -19.32 -0.25 -14.13
C SER A 70 -19.31 -1.74 -14.48
N HIS A 71 -18.30 -2.22 -15.20
CA HIS A 71 -18.10 -3.64 -15.51
C HIS A 71 -17.15 -4.36 -14.53
N ALA A 72 -16.48 -3.63 -13.65
CA ALA A 72 -15.55 -4.17 -12.68
C ALA A 72 -16.25 -4.65 -11.38
N ASP A 73 -17.28 -5.50 -11.51
CA ASP A 73 -17.93 -6.21 -10.39
C ASP A 73 -17.15 -7.45 -9.92
N ALA A 74 -15.92 -7.67 -10.44
CA ALA A 74 -15.05 -8.72 -9.94
C ALA A 74 -14.30 -8.24 -8.68
N PRO A 75 -14.29 -9.02 -7.58
CA PRO A 75 -13.63 -8.60 -6.35
C PRO A 75 -12.14 -8.36 -6.63
N PRO A 76 -11.51 -7.37 -5.97
CA PRO A 76 -10.07 -7.21 -6.06
C PRO A 76 -9.41 -8.48 -5.52
N VAL A 77 -8.66 -9.19 -6.37
CA VAL A 77 -7.71 -10.21 -5.93
C VAL A 77 -6.63 -9.48 -5.12
N GLY A 78 -6.87 -9.37 -3.82
CA GLY A 78 -6.03 -8.58 -2.90
C GLY A 78 -6.76 -7.99 -1.70
N ALA A 79 -7.86 -8.59 -1.23
CA ALA A 79 -8.43 -8.24 0.07
C ALA A 79 -7.41 -8.61 1.17
N ALA A 80 -6.50 -7.67 1.46
CA ALA A 80 -5.57 -7.76 2.56
C ALA A 80 -6.33 -7.69 3.91
N PRO A 81 -5.83 -8.35 4.97
CA PRO A 81 -6.37 -8.19 6.32
C PRO A 81 -6.33 -6.72 6.77
N PRO A 82 -7.08 -6.32 7.82
CA PRO A 82 -7.06 -4.95 8.31
C PRO A 82 -5.68 -4.65 8.93
N HIS A 83 -4.76 -4.12 8.14
CA HIS A 83 -3.47 -3.63 8.64
C HIS A 83 -3.57 -2.14 8.96
N GLN A 84 -3.21 -1.83 10.20
CA GLN A 84 -3.27 -0.52 10.83
C GLN A 84 -2.65 0.57 9.95
N HIS A 85 -3.43 1.63 9.76
CA HIS A 85 -3.19 2.74 8.86
C HIS A 85 -1.88 3.48 9.15
N ILE A 86 -0.98 3.53 8.16
CA ILE A 86 -0.17 4.73 7.94
C ILE A 86 -1.04 5.63 7.06
N ALA A 87 -1.49 6.76 7.63
CA ALA A 87 -2.38 7.70 6.98
C ALA A 87 -1.79 8.21 5.65
N GLY A 88 -2.53 8.05 4.56
CA GLY A 88 -2.26 8.74 3.30
C GLY A 88 -2.76 10.19 3.36
N PRO A 89 -2.27 11.08 2.47
CA PRO A 89 -2.49 12.53 2.54
C PRO A 89 -3.92 13.01 2.21
N HIS A 90 -4.88 12.11 2.03
CA HIS A 90 -6.28 12.47 1.81
C HIS A 90 -6.97 12.66 3.16
N GLY A 91 -6.76 13.84 3.75
CA GLY A 91 -7.60 14.39 4.81
C GLY A 91 -9.04 14.54 4.30
N ARG A 92 -9.98 14.16 5.16
CA ARG A 92 -11.42 14.10 4.90
C ARG A 92 -11.95 15.52 4.62
N HIS A 93 -12.65 15.68 3.50
CA HIS A 93 -13.58 16.80 3.30
C HIS A 93 -14.86 16.55 4.11
#